data_AF-A0A368BLL6-F1
#
_entry.id   AF-A0A368BLL6-F1
#
_cell.length_a   1.000
_cell.length_b   1.000
_cell.length_c   1.000
_cell.angle_alpha   90.00
_cell.angle_beta   90.00
_cell.angle_gamma   90.00
#
_symmetry.space_group_name_H-M   'P 1'
#
loop_
_entity.id
_entity.type
_entity.pdbx_description
1 polymer ?
#
loop_
_entity_poly.entity_id
_entity_poly.type
_entity_poly.pdbx_seq_one_letter_code
_entity_poly.pdbx_strand_id
1 'polypeptide(L)' 'MNKDQLKKELLAQRKQLFESNFKHKMGQLKESHLLKETRNNIARIKTEMNRDGS' A
#
# COMPACT_ATOMS: atom_id res chain seq x y z
N MET A 1 3.64 15.08 -7.32
CA MET A 1 4.49 14.21 -6.47
C MET A 1 5.57 13.63 -7.38
N ASN A 2 6.85 13.63 -7.00
CA ASN A 2 7.88 13.11 -7.92
C ASN A 2 7.75 11.56 -8.02
N LYS A 3 8.08 10.98 -9.19
CA LYS A 3 8.09 9.51 -9.43
C LYS A 3 8.89 8.76 -8.36
N ASP A 4 9.99 9.33 -7.86
CA ASP A 4 10.77 8.70 -6.78
C ASP A 4 10.06 8.72 -5.42
N GLN A 5 9.27 9.77 -5.15
CA GLN A 5 8.41 9.80 -3.96
C GLN A 5 7.29 8.76 -4.08
N LEU A 6 6.66 8.63 -5.27
CA LEU A 6 5.62 7.63 -5.52
C LEU A 6 6.15 6.20 -5.34
N LYS A 7 7.37 5.93 -5.82
CA LYS A 7 8.03 4.63 -5.59
C LYS A 7 8.31 4.38 -4.11
N LYS A 8 8.80 5.39 -3.38
CA LYS A 8 9.07 5.28 -1.94
C LYS A 8 7.78 5.00 -1.15
N GLU A 9 6.70 5.69 -1.49
CA GLU A 9 5.40 5.50 -0.85
C GLU A 9 4.78 4.14 -1.21
N LEU A 10 4.92 3.69 -2.46
CA LEU A 10 4.52 2.35 -2.88
C LEU A 10 5.23 1.25 -2.07
N LEU A 11 6.52 1.41 -1.82
CA LEU A 11 7.30 0.49 -0.97
C LEU A 11 6.81 0.50 0.48
N ALA A 12 6.55 1.68 1.04
CA ALA A 12 6.01 1.81 2.40
C ALA A 12 4.65 1.11 2.55
N GLN A 13 3.72 1.35 1.62
CA GLN A 13 2.39 0.72 1.62
C GLN A 13 2.49 -0.80 1.44
N ARG A 14 3.42 -1.30 0.61
CA ARG A 14 3.67 -2.75 0.48
C ARG A 14 4.19 -3.37 1.77
N LYS A 15 5.08 -2.69 2.49
CA LYS A 15 5.58 -3.14 3.80
C LYS A 15 4.45 -3.19 4.83
N GLN A 16 3.61 -2.16 4.89
CA GLN A 16 2.44 -2.12 5.76
C GLN A 16 1.46 -3.26 5.44
N LEU A 17 1.23 -3.55 4.16
CA LEU A 17 0.38 -4.65 3.74
C LEU A 17 0.95 -6.00 4.16
N PHE A 18 2.27 -6.19 4.05
CA PHE A 18 2.96 -7.39 4.51
C PHE A 18 2.80 -7.60 6.03
N GLU A 19 3.09 -6.58 6.83
CA GLU A 19 2.95 -6.63 8.29
C GLU A 19 1.50 -6.89 8.72
N SER A 20 0.54 -6.26 8.04
CA SER A 20 -0.89 -6.45 8.33
C SER A 20 -1.35 -7.86 7.95
N ASN A 21 -0.91 -8.40 6.81
CA ASN A 21 -1.19 -9.79 6.43
C ASN A 21 -0.53 -10.78 7.39
N PHE A 22 0.68 -10.49 7.88
CA PHE A 22 1.35 -11.32 8.88
C PHE A 22 0.55 -11.36 10.19
N LYS A 23 0.18 -10.19 10.72
CA LYS A 23 -0.69 -10.08 11.91
C LYS A 23 -2.04 -10.76 11.70
N HIS A 24 -2.63 -10.65 10.51
CA HIS A 24 -3.89 -11.31 10.17
C HIS A 24 -3.75 -12.84 10.21
N LYS A 25 -2.69 -13.39 9.62
CA LYS A 25 -2.41 -14.84 9.68
C LYS A 25 -2.17 -15.35 11.10
N MET A 26 -1.59 -14.52 11.96
CA MET A 26 -1.40 -14.83 13.38
C MET A 26 -2.68 -14.65 14.23
N GLY A 27 -3.80 -14.21 13.64
CA GLY A 27 -5.03 -13.90 14.38
C GLY A 27 -4.93 -12.65 15.27
N GLN A 28 -3.92 -11.82 15.05
CA GLN A 28 -3.59 -10.64 15.87
C GLN A 28 -3.97 -9.31 15.18
N LEU A 29 -4.62 -9.35 14.02
CA LEU A 29 -5.02 -8.13 13.34
C LEU A 29 -6.26 -7.54 14.01
N LYS A 30 -6.06 -6.45 14.75
CA LYS A 30 -7.15 -5.69 15.38
C LYS A 30 -7.97 -4.87 14.39
N GLU A 31 -7.33 -4.38 13.33
CA GLU A 31 -7.92 -3.41 12.41
C GLU A 31 -7.94 -3.94 10.97
N SER A 32 -8.87 -4.85 10.70
CA SER A 32 -9.04 -5.49 9.39
C SER A 32 -9.37 -4.50 8.25
N HIS A 33 -9.92 -3.33 8.57
CA HIS A 33 -10.20 -2.28 7.59
C HIS A 33 -8.92 -1.71 6.97
N LEU A 34 -7.79 -1.70 7.71
CA LEU A 34 -6.50 -1.22 7.22
C LEU A 34 -5.98 -2.03 6.05
N LEU A 35 -6.32 -3.33 5.95
CA LEU A 35 -5.95 -4.16 4.79
C LEU A 35 -6.59 -3.63 3.50
N LYS A 36 -7.87 -3.26 3.56
CA LYS A 36 -8.61 -2.72 2.41
C LYS A 36 -8.07 -1.34 2.05
N GLU A 37 -7.83 -0.49 3.04
CA GLU A 37 -7.28 0.85 2.84
C GLU A 37 -5.88 0.81 2.20
N THR A 38 -4.98 -0.02 2.73
CA THR A 38 -3.61 -0.18 2.20
C THR A 38 -3.64 -0.64 0.74
N ARG A 39 -4.53 -1.57 0.38
CA ARG A 39 -4.70 -2.04 -1.01
C ARG A 39 -5.20 -0.92 -1.93
N ASN A 40 -6.15 -0.11 -1.47
CA ASN A 40 -6.67 1.03 -2.21
C ASN A 40 -5.59 2.09 -2.43
N ASN A 41 -4.76 2.37 -1.42
CA ASN A 41 -3.64 3.32 -1.52
C ASN A 41 -2.60 2.83 -2.54
N ILE A 42 -2.25 1.54 -2.52
CA ILE A 42 -1.38 0.93 -3.54
C ILE A 42 -1.97 1.10 -4.95
N ALA A 43 -3.27 0.88 -5.12
CA ALA A 43 -3.93 1.04 -6.41
C ALA A 43 -3.86 2.50 -6.91
N ARG A 44 -4.17 3.47 -6.04
CA ARG A 44 -4.06 4.90 -6.36
C ARG A 44 -2.64 5.29 -6.77
N ILE A 45 -1.62 4.90 -6.00
CA ILE A 45 -0.22 5.21 -6.31
C ILE A 45 0.18 4.63 -7.68
N LYS A 46 -0.23 3.39 -7.98
CA LYS A 46 0.01 2.79 -9.30
C LYS A 46 -0.68 3.56 -10.43
N THR A 47 -1.92 4.01 -10.22
CA THR A 47 -2.65 4.82 -11.20
C THR A 47 -1.95 6.15 -11.47
N GLU A 48 -1.51 6.85 -10.44
CA GLU A 48 -0.77 8.11 -10.57
C GLU A 48 0.57 7.90 -11.28
N MET A 49 1.32 6.85 -10.93
CA MET A 49 2.55 6.49 -11.64
C MET A 49 2.34 6.19 -13.13
N ASN A 50 1.16 5.66 -13.51
CA ASN A 50 0.82 5.36 -14.89
C ASN A 50 0.35 6.60 -15.66
N ARG A 51 -0.33 7.54 -15.00
CA ARG A 51 -0.71 8.84 -15.56
C ARG A 51 0.50 9.69 -15.94
N ASP A 52 1.53 9.72 -15.09
CA ASP A 52 2.79 10.43 -15.35
C ASP A 52 3.68 9.77 -16.42
N GLY A 53 3.22 8.67 -17.02
CA GLY A 53 3.91 7.92 -18.08
C GLY A 53 3.36 8.15 -19.49
N SER A 54 2.35 9.02 -19.65
CA SER A 54 1.73 9.37 -20.95
C SER A 54 2.25 10.69 -21.51
#